data_AF-A0A7X0ISS5-F1
#
_entry.id   AF-A0A7X0ISS5-F1
#
_cell.length_a   1.000
_cell.length_b   1.000
_cell.length_c   1.000
_cell.angle_alpha   90.00
_cell.angle_beta   90.00
_cell.angle_gamma   90.00
#
_symmetry.space_group_name_H-M   'P 1'
#
loop_
_entity.id
_entity.type
_entity.pdbx_description
1 polymer ?
#
loop_
_entity_poly.entity_id
_entity_poly.type
_entity_poly.pdbx_seq_one_letter_code
_entity_poly.pdbx_strand_id
1 'polypeptide(L)'
;MFDTKIAIVLRSDLQSWQKLNVTAFLSTGIAGQHPDIIGEAYRDRTGNVYNALSIQPIIVLSADQDKISAIHRRALERGVTSSVFIEEMFSTGHDVANRAVFSEFTPEDAKVVGIALRAEKKIVDKITKGASMHA
;
A
#
# COMPACT_ATOMS: atom_id res chain seq x y z
N MET A 1 -12.65 2.94 -17.54
CA MET A 1 -11.26 2.41 -17.62
C MET A 1 -10.35 3.47 -17.01
N PHE A 2 -9.43 3.12 -16.12
CA PHE A 2 -8.57 4.09 -15.42
C PHE A 2 -7.23 4.24 -16.14
N ASP A 3 -6.68 5.45 -16.22
CA ASP A 3 -5.30 5.68 -16.70
C ASP A 3 -4.26 5.31 -15.64
N THR A 4 -4.68 5.32 -14.38
CA THR A 4 -3.88 4.95 -13.23
C THR A 4 -4.05 3.47 -12.85
N LYS A 5 -3.17 3.00 -11.98
CA LYS A 5 -3.17 1.67 -11.38
C LYS A 5 -2.92 1.81 -9.88
N ILE A 6 -3.60 1.01 -9.07
CA ILE A 6 -3.31 0.89 -7.63
C ILE A 6 -2.61 -0.44 -7.42
N ALA A 7 -1.45 -0.42 -6.76
CA ALA A 7 -0.71 -1.62 -6.40
C ALA A 7 -0.29 -1.57 -4.93
N ILE A 8 -0.40 -2.71 -4.26
CA ILE A 8 0.12 -2.99 -2.93
C ILE A 8 1.20 -4.07 -3.08
N VAL A 9 2.39 -3.85 -2.54
CA VAL A 9 3.47 -4.84 -2.49
C VAL A 9 3.75 -5.14 -1.03
N LEU A 10 3.69 -6.41 -0.65
CA LEU A 10 3.97 -6.89 0.71
C LEU A 10 5.27 -7.67 0.74
N ARG A 11 6.00 -7.58 1.85
CA ARG A 11 7.18 -8.43 2.06
C ARG A 11 6.75 -9.90 2.22
N SER A 12 7.44 -10.79 1.52
CA SER A 12 6.97 -12.15 1.31
C SER A 12 6.93 -13.03 2.57
N ASP A 13 7.82 -12.73 3.53
CA ASP A 13 8.06 -13.48 4.77
C ASP A 13 7.07 -13.16 5.91
N LEU A 14 6.19 -12.19 5.71
CA LEU A 14 5.18 -11.83 6.71
C LEU A 14 4.18 -12.98 6.95
N GLN A 15 3.74 -13.10 8.20
CA GLN A 15 2.61 -13.95 8.55
C GLN A 15 1.33 -13.44 7.87
N SER A 16 0.37 -14.34 7.61
CA SER A 16 -0.87 -13.98 6.91
C SER A 16 -1.63 -12.84 7.58
N TRP A 17 -1.70 -12.81 8.92
CA TRP A 17 -2.38 -11.73 9.64
C TRP A 17 -1.63 -10.39 9.52
N GLN A 18 -0.29 -10.40 9.48
CA GLN A 18 0.52 -9.19 9.25
C GLN A 18 0.27 -8.63 7.85
N LYS A 19 0.20 -9.50 6.84
CA LYS A 19 -0.12 -9.12 5.46
C LYS A 19 -1.48 -8.44 5.36
N LEU A 20 -2.50 -8.99 6.02
CA LEU A 20 -3.84 -8.41 6.06
C LEU A 20 -3.85 -7.06 6.76
N ASN A 21 -3.17 -6.96 7.91
CA ASN A 21 -3.07 -5.71 8.67
C ASN A 21 -2.37 -4.60 7.87
N VAL A 22 -1.19 -4.89 7.31
CA VAL A 22 -0.44 -3.94 6.49
C VAL A 22 -1.25 -3.53 5.26
N THR A 23 -1.91 -4.47 4.57
CA THR A 23 -2.79 -4.16 3.43
C THR A 23 -3.90 -3.17 3.81
N ALA A 24 -4.52 -3.36 4.98
CA ALA A 24 -5.56 -2.47 5.47
C ALA A 24 -5.02 -1.05 5.70
N PHE A 25 -3.92 -0.90 6.44
CA PHE A 25 -3.29 0.42 6.68
C PHE A 25 -2.85 1.10 5.38
N LEU A 26 -2.24 0.36 4.46
CA LEU A 26 -1.78 0.93 3.20
C LEU A 26 -2.95 1.41 2.33
N SER A 27 -4.04 0.65 2.30
CA SER A 27 -5.25 0.98 1.54
C SER A 27 -5.94 2.24 2.06
N THR A 28 -5.95 2.47 3.37
CA THR A 28 -6.51 3.71 3.93
C THR A 28 -5.67 4.93 3.54
N GLY A 29 -4.35 4.81 3.47
CA GLY A 29 -3.47 5.85 2.95
C GLY A 29 -3.78 6.20 1.49
N ILE A 30 -4.02 5.19 0.64
CA ILE A 30 -4.40 5.41 -0.77
C ILE A 30 -5.77 6.11 -0.86
N ALA A 31 -6.77 5.66 -0.11
CA ALA A 31 -8.08 6.29 -0.09
C ALA A 31 -8.05 7.73 0.46
N GLY A 32 -7.21 7.99 1.47
CA GLY A 32 -7.02 9.33 2.03
C GLY A 32 -6.31 10.29 1.06
N GLN A 33 -5.34 9.79 0.29
CA GLN A 33 -4.63 10.56 -0.73
C GLN A 33 -5.49 10.81 -1.99
N HIS A 34 -6.34 9.85 -2.34
CA HIS A 34 -7.17 9.89 -3.55
C HIS A 34 -8.64 9.62 -3.25
N PRO A 35 -9.36 10.57 -2.62
CA PRO A 35 -10.77 10.39 -2.31
C PRO A 35 -11.65 10.13 -3.56
N ASP A 36 -11.17 10.51 -4.75
CA ASP A 36 -11.82 10.27 -6.05
C ASP A 36 -12.00 8.80 -6.41
N ILE A 37 -11.30 7.88 -5.74
CA ILE A 37 -11.49 6.44 -5.97
C ILE A 37 -12.67 5.87 -5.18
N ILE A 38 -13.23 6.59 -4.22
CA ILE A 38 -14.37 6.11 -3.43
C ILE A 38 -15.66 6.36 -4.22
N GLY A 39 -16.40 5.29 -4.51
CA GLY A 39 -17.63 5.36 -5.28
C GLY A 39 -18.85 5.71 -4.44
N GLU A 40 -19.99 5.14 -4.82
CA GLU A 40 -21.26 5.29 -4.10
C GLU A 40 -21.47 4.19 -3.06
N ALA A 41 -22.31 4.49 -2.06
CA ALA A 41 -22.69 3.54 -1.03
C ALA A 41 -23.39 2.31 -1.65
N TYR A 42 -22.96 1.12 -1.23
CA TYR A 42 -23.55 -0.13 -1.69
C TYR A 42 -24.91 -0.32 -1.00
N ARG A 43 -25.87 -0.91 -1.73
CA ARG A 43 -27.20 -1.22 -1.23
C ARG A 43 -27.55 -2.66 -1.51
N ASP A 44 -28.03 -3.38 -0.51
CA ASP A 44 -28.57 -4.72 -0.73
C ASP A 44 -30.01 -4.65 -1.26
N ARG A 45 -30.57 -5.83 -1.55
CA ARG A 45 -31.94 -5.97 -2.10
C ARG A 45 -33.02 -5.46 -1.14
N THR A 46 -32.74 -5.39 0.16
CA THR A 46 -33.69 -4.95 1.19
C THR A 46 -33.53 -3.47 1.55
N GLY A 47 -32.57 -2.77 0.94
CA GLY A 47 -32.34 -1.35 1.15
C GLY A 47 -31.35 -1.02 2.27
N ASN A 48 -30.67 -1.99 2.87
CA ASN A 48 -29.58 -1.70 3.81
C ASN A 48 -28.43 -1.00 3.08
N VAL A 49 -27.81 -0.03 3.73
CA VAL A 49 -26.73 0.79 3.18
C VAL A 49 -25.39 0.34 3.78
N TYR A 50 -24.38 0.17 2.92
CA TYR A 50 -23.02 -0.19 3.28
C TYR A 50 -22.05 0.88 2.78
N ASN A 51 -20.82 0.86 3.30
CA ASN A 51 -19.78 1.80 2.88
C ASN A 51 -19.56 1.76 1.37
N ALA A 52 -19.28 2.94 0.80
CA ALA A 52 -18.70 3.04 -0.53
C ALA A 52 -17.30 2.40 -0.52
N LEU A 53 -16.96 1.73 -1.61
CA LEU A 53 -15.66 1.07 -1.80
C LEU A 53 -14.93 1.70 -2.99
N SER A 54 -13.67 1.29 -3.17
CA SER A 54 -12.87 1.71 -4.31
C SER A 54 -13.56 1.31 -5.63
N ILE A 55 -13.76 2.27 -6.54
CA ILE A 55 -14.18 2.01 -7.92
C ILE A 55 -13.04 1.48 -8.78
N GLN A 56 -11.80 1.64 -8.32
CA GLN A 56 -10.60 1.23 -9.03
C GLN A 56 -10.06 -0.09 -8.47
N PRO A 57 -9.75 -1.09 -9.33
CA PRO A 57 -9.13 -2.34 -8.88
C PRO A 57 -7.79 -2.12 -8.18
N ILE A 58 -7.53 -2.90 -7.13
CA ILE A 58 -6.29 -2.91 -6.36
C ILE A 58 -5.60 -4.24 -6.59
N ILE A 59 -4.36 -4.23 -7.11
CA ILE A 59 -3.57 -5.45 -7.23
C ILE A 59 -2.69 -5.64 -5.99
N VAL A 60 -2.53 -6.89 -5.56
CA VAL A 60 -1.66 -7.26 -4.44
C VAL A 60 -0.51 -8.11 -4.96
N LEU A 61 0.71 -7.67 -4.64
CA LEU A 61 1.97 -8.24 -5.06
C LEU A 61 2.80 -8.62 -3.84
N SER A 62 3.80 -9.46 -4.06
CA SER A 62 4.76 -9.93 -3.06
C SER A 62 6.19 -9.72 -3.54
N ALA A 63 7.10 -9.39 -2.62
CA ALA A 63 8.52 -9.19 -2.88
C ALA A 63 9.37 -9.58 -1.65
N ASP A 64 10.62 -9.97 -1.85
CA ASP A 64 11.59 -10.10 -0.76
C ASP A 64 12.09 -8.71 -0.28
N GLN A 65 12.89 -8.68 0.79
CA GLN A 65 13.39 -7.44 1.39
C GLN A 65 14.15 -6.56 0.38
N ASP A 66 15.07 -7.14 -0.39
CA ASP A 66 15.88 -6.38 -1.34
C ASP A 66 15.02 -5.76 -2.45
N LYS A 67 14.04 -6.53 -2.96
CA LYS A 67 13.12 -6.05 -4.00
C LYS A 67 12.19 -4.97 -3.45
N ILE A 68 11.62 -5.12 -2.26
CA ILE A 68 10.70 -4.11 -1.72
C ILE A 68 11.44 -2.81 -1.37
N SER A 69 12.68 -2.88 -0.88
CA SER A 69 13.54 -1.69 -0.72
C SER A 69 13.84 -1.02 -2.06
N ALA A 70 14.11 -1.79 -3.12
CA ALA A 70 14.28 -1.23 -4.47
C ALA A 70 12.99 -0.58 -5.02
N ILE A 71 11.82 -1.17 -4.74
CA ILE A 71 10.51 -0.61 -5.12
C ILE A 71 10.27 0.72 -4.39
N HIS A 72 10.55 0.77 -3.08
CA HIS A 72 10.44 1.99 -2.29
C HIS A 72 11.31 3.12 -2.86
N ARG A 73 12.60 2.85 -3.11
CA ARG A 73 13.51 3.82 -3.73
C ARG A 73 13.01 4.30 -5.11
N ARG A 74 12.53 3.41 -5.97
CA ARG A 74 11.99 3.79 -7.29
C ARG A 74 10.73 4.66 -7.18
N ALA A 75 9.92 4.49 -6.15
CA ALA A 75 8.76 5.36 -5.92
C ALA A 75 9.21 6.79 -5.61
N LEU A 76 10.20 6.94 -4.71
CA LEU A 76 10.81 8.22 -4.36
C LEU A 76 11.50 8.88 -5.57
N GLU A 77 12.34 8.15 -6.30
CA GLU A 77 13.03 8.63 -7.51
C GLU A 77 12.06 9.16 -8.60
N ARG A 78 10.81 8.68 -8.58
CA ARG A 78 9.77 9.08 -9.53
C ARG A 78 8.80 10.11 -8.97
N GLY A 79 9.02 10.60 -7.76
CA GLY A 79 8.15 11.57 -7.09
C GLY A 79 6.75 11.04 -6.77
N VAL A 80 6.59 9.71 -6.67
CA VAL A 80 5.30 9.10 -6.33
C VAL A 80 5.20 9.00 -4.81
N THR A 81 4.34 9.82 -4.21
CA THR A 81 3.99 9.69 -2.80
C THR A 81 3.21 8.39 -2.59
N SER A 82 3.68 7.54 -1.68
CA SER A 82 3.16 6.19 -1.42
C SER A 82 2.79 6.01 0.05
N SER A 83 1.83 5.13 0.34
CA SER A 83 1.66 4.57 1.68
C SER A 83 2.80 3.59 1.95
N VAL A 84 3.48 3.67 3.10
CA VAL A 84 4.60 2.79 3.46
C VAL A 84 4.42 2.31 4.90
N PHE A 85 4.75 1.05 5.16
CA PHE A 85 4.75 0.44 6.47
C PHE A 85 6.11 -0.25 6.70
N ILE A 86 6.76 0.04 7.83
CA ILE A 86 8.04 -0.58 8.23
C ILE A 86 7.85 -1.58 9.37
N GLU A 87 8.76 -2.53 9.50
CA GLU A 87 8.68 -3.63 10.46
C GLU A 87 8.50 -3.15 11.91
N GLU A 88 9.21 -2.09 12.30
CA GLU A 88 9.21 -1.55 13.66
C GLU A 88 7.83 -1.03 14.10
N MET A 89 6.97 -0.63 13.15
CA MET A 89 5.59 -0.19 13.44
C MET A 89 4.72 -1.32 14.00
N PHE A 90 5.08 -2.61 13.82
CA PHE A 90 4.37 -3.71 14.49
C PHE A 90 4.53 -3.70 16.01
N SER A 91 5.57 -3.04 16.55
CA SER A 91 5.84 -2.97 17.99
C SER A 91 5.05 -1.88 18.71
N THR A 92 4.31 -1.05 17.97
CA THR A 92 3.52 0.06 18.54
C THR A 92 2.03 -0.11 18.27
N GLY A 93 1.19 0.58 19.05
CA GLY A 93 -0.27 0.47 18.99
C GLY A 93 -1.01 1.74 18.56
N HIS A 94 -0.31 2.85 18.28
CA HIS A 94 -0.96 4.14 17.98
C HIS A 94 -0.16 5.00 17.00
N ASP A 95 -0.87 5.85 16.25
CA ASP A 95 -0.32 6.68 15.16
C ASP A 95 0.92 7.48 15.56
N VAL A 96 0.88 8.19 16.69
CA VAL A 96 2.00 9.04 17.13
C VAL A 96 3.28 8.23 17.32
N ALA A 97 3.21 7.02 17.89
CA ALA A 97 4.39 6.17 18.06
C ALA A 97 4.84 5.58 16.72
N ASN A 98 3.91 5.16 15.86
CA ASN A 98 4.22 4.70 14.51
C ASN A 98 4.97 5.77 13.70
N ARG A 99 4.54 7.03 13.74
CA ARG A 99 5.23 8.11 13.02
C ARG A 99 6.57 8.47 13.65
N ALA A 100 6.67 8.42 14.98
CA ALA A 100 7.94 8.63 15.68
C ALA A 100 8.97 7.58 15.27
N VAL A 101 8.65 6.29 15.38
CA VAL A 101 9.56 5.20 15.00
C VAL A 101 9.86 5.21 13.50
N PHE A 102 8.88 5.54 12.65
CA PHE A 102 9.10 5.68 11.21
C PHE A 102 10.15 6.75 10.88
N SER A 103 10.13 7.87 11.62
CA SER A 103 11.06 8.99 11.39
C SER A 103 12.51 8.71 11.81
N GLU A 104 12.77 7.58 12.46
CA GLU A 104 14.13 7.16 12.83
C GLU A 104 14.89 6.54 11.65
N PHE A 105 14.20 6.21 10.54
CA PHE A 105 14.77 5.50 9.40
C PHE A 105 14.80 6.35 8.13
N THR A 106 15.74 6.00 7.27
CA THR A 106 15.92 6.47 5.90
C THR A 106 15.44 5.41 4.90
N PRO A 107 15.25 5.76 3.62
CA PRO A 107 14.96 4.75 2.59
C PRO A 107 16.03 3.64 2.48
N GLU A 108 17.27 3.92 2.88
CA GLU A 108 18.41 3.02 2.81
C GLU A 108 18.43 1.94 3.89
N ASP A 109 17.91 2.23 5.08
CA ASP A 109 17.94 1.35 6.25
C ASP A 109 16.56 0.91 6.78
N ALA A 110 15.48 1.52 6.29
CA ALA A 110 14.11 1.10 6.61
C ALA A 110 13.81 -0.34 6.17
N LYS A 111 13.34 -1.17 7.11
CA LYS A 111 12.82 -2.51 6.84
C LYS A 111 11.37 -2.43 6.36
N VAL A 112 11.18 -2.01 5.12
CA VAL A 112 9.84 -1.91 4.52
C VAL A 112 9.17 -3.29 4.48
N VAL A 113 8.01 -3.40 5.12
CA VAL A 113 7.17 -4.61 5.11
C VAL A 113 5.99 -4.50 4.16
N GLY A 114 5.62 -3.29 3.77
CA GLY A 114 4.63 -3.06 2.72
C GLY A 114 4.68 -1.65 2.15
N ILE A 115 4.32 -1.53 0.88
CA ILE A 115 4.20 -0.25 0.16
C ILE A 115 2.99 -0.30 -0.76
N ALA A 116 2.22 0.79 -0.82
CA ALA A 116 1.14 0.96 -1.77
C ALA A 116 1.25 2.29 -2.50
N LEU A 117 0.88 2.29 -3.78
CA LEU A 117 0.91 3.49 -4.61
C LEU A 117 -0.22 3.48 -5.65
N ARG A 118 -0.64 4.68 -6.01
CA ARG A 118 -1.47 4.95 -7.19
C ARG A 118 -0.74 5.94 -8.10
N ALA A 119 -0.52 5.55 -9.35
CA ALA A 119 0.07 6.41 -10.37
C ALA A 119 -0.37 5.94 -11.75
N GLU A 120 0.07 6.63 -12.82
CA GLU A 120 -0.11 6.14 -14.19
C GLU A 120 0.38 4.68 -14.33
N LYS A 121 -0.37 3.86 -15.07
CA LYS A 121 -0.10 2.42 -15.22
C LYS A 121 1.36 2.08 -15.48
N LYS A 122 1.96 2.74 -16.49
CA LYS A 122 3.36 2.50 -16.88
C LYS A 122 4.37 2.89 -15.78
N ILE A 123 4.03 3.88 -14.96
CA ILE A 123 4.87 4.30 -13.82
C ILE A 123 4.79 3.24 -12.74
N VAL A 124 3.59 2.76 -12.39
CA VAL A 124 3.40 1.70 -11.41
C VAL A 124 4.15 0.44 -11.82
N ASP A 125 4.01 -0.01 -13.07
CA ASP A 125 4.69 -1.21 -13.56
C ASP A 125 6.22 -1.11 -13.49
N LYS A 126 6.78 0.09 -13.74
CA LYS A 126 8.22 0.34 -13.59
C LYS A 126 8.66 0.33 -12.14
N ILE A 127 7.86 0.90 -11.23
CA ILE A 127 8.15 0.94 -9.79
C ILE A 127 8.13 -0.48 -9.24
N THR A 128 7.05 -1.24 -9.47
CA THR A 128 6.82 -2.58 -8.93
C THR A 128 7.58 -3.68 -9.68
N LYS A 129 8.49 -3.34 -10.60
CA LYS A 129 9.26 -4.32 -11.38
C LYS A 129 10.04 -5.26 -10.46
N GLY A 130 9.81 -6.56 -10.61
CA GLY A 130 10.45 -7.63 -9.85
C GLY A 130 9.57 -8.26 -8.77
N ALA A 131 8.48 -7.59 -8.37
CA ALA A 131 7.46 -8.20 -7.53
C ALA A 131 6.61 -9.20 -8.34
N SER A 132 6.07 -10.21 -7.66
CA SER A 132 5.16 -11.22 -8.23
C SER A 132 3.74 -11.06 -7.70
N MET A 133 2.75 -11.60 -8.41
CA MET A 133 1.38 -11.68 -7.86
C MET A 133 1.39 -12.43 -6.52
N HIS A 134 0.64 -11.92 -5.55
CA HIS A 134 0.48 -12.60 -4.26
C HIS A 134 -0.35 -13.88 -4.45
N ALA A 135 0.09 -14.98 -3.82
CA ALA A 135 -0.59 -16.27 -3.82
C ALA A 135 -1.69 -16.36 -2.75
#